data_AF-A0A2V8IWU9-F1
#
_entry.id   AF-A0A2V8IWU9-F1
#
_cell.length_a   1.000
_cell.length_b   1.000
_cell.length_c   1.000
_cell.angle_alpha   90.00
_cell.angle_beta   90.00
_cell.angle_gamma   90.00
#
_symmetry.space_group_name_H-M   'P 1'
#
loop_
_entity.id
_entity.type
_entity.pdbx_description
1 polymer ?
#
loop_
_entity_poly.entity_id
_entity_poly.type
_entity_poly.pdbx_seq_one_letter_code
_entity_poly.pdbx_strand_id
1 'polypeptide(L)'
;MSEALSEPAGTFNVSDNFVSNEPHFAENVRWLRPTGGVYVGVGPEQNYSYIARLRPAMAFIIDIRRENRNLHLLYKALFELSSDRADFVSRLFSRLRPARLAPTASVEEIFRRYDGVASSAEEYSRNAALVHERLLTARGFPLSQSDLDSIDRAFKAFYADGPEIQFWGSRTVHGVRPSYRQLMTAQDLIGESRSFLATEDGFSFVKDLHWRNMIVPVIGDFGGPDAIRRVGDYVRQHRDVIHAFYGSNVGVYLSTRQTRAFCKSLEALPAAPGAWFIESDSLRSLTSKLRSCPPDAK
;
A
#
# COMPACT_ATOMS: atom_id res chain seq x y z
N MET A 1 -7.43 0.03 -17.00
CA MET A 1 -7.91 -0.87 -15.92
C MET A 1 -8.25 -0.09 -14.65
N SER A 2 -7.29 0.60 -14.03
CA SER A 2 -7.52 1.42 -12.81
C SER A 2 -8.77 2.31 -12.92
N GLU A 3 -8.90 3.11 -13.99
CA GLU A 3 -10.06 3.98 -14.20
C GLU A 3 -11.38 3.21 -14.38
N ALA A 4 -11.38 2.13 -15.17
CA ALA A 4 -12.57 1.33 -15.43
C ALA A 4 -13.12 0.63 -14.17
N LEU A 5 -12.23 0.26 -13.25
CA LEU A 5 -12.59 -0.32 -11.96
C LEU A 5 -12.95 0.73 -10.91
N SER A 6 -12.54 1.98 -11.12
CA SER A 6 -12.74 3.07 -10.16
C SER A 6 -14.16 3.64 -10.21
N GLU A 7 -14.54 4.26 -9.10
CA GLU A 7 -15.71 5.13 -8.97
C GLU A 7 -15.27 6.57 -8.65
N PRO A 8 -16.20 7.55 -8.58
CA PRO A 8 -15.83 8.92 -8.22
C PRO A 8 -15.10 8.99 -6.88
N ALA A 9 -14.06 9.83 -6.81
CA ALA A 9 -13.28 9.99 -5.59
C ALA A 9 -14.11 10.66 -4.47
N GLY A 10 -13.94 10.16 -3.26
CA GLY A 10 -14.41 10.83 -2.04
C GLY A 10 -13.27 11.53 -1.31
N THR A 11 -13.47 11.81 -0.03
CA THR A 11 -12.49 12.52 0.80
C THR A 11 -12.21 11.77 2.09
N PHE A 12 -11.00 11.95 2.61
CA PHE A 12 -10.61 11.51 3.95
C PHE A 12 -9.79 12.63 4.59
N ASN A 13 -10.43 13.36 5.52
CA ASN A 13 -9.92 14.65 6.01
C ASN A 13 -9.05 14.53 7.27
N VAL A 14 -8.82 13.30 7.73
CA VAL A 14 -8.08 13.00 8.97
C VAL A 14 -6.59 13.30 8.78
N SER A 15 -6.02 12.90 7.64
CA SER A 15 -4.63 13.19 7.25
C SER A 15 -4.41 12.99 5.76
N ASP A 16 -3.23 13.41 5.28
CA ASP A 16 -2.78 13.10 3.92
C ASP A 16 -2.52 11.60 3.72
N ASN A 17 -2.36 10.83 4.82
CA ASN A 17 -2.21 9.36 4.83
C ASN A 17 -1.28 8.85 3.72
N PHE A 18 -0.06 9.43 3.69
CA PHE A 18 1.05 9.03 2.84
C PHE A 18 1.80 7.80 3.37
N VAL A 19 1.69 7.55 4.67
CA VAL A 19 2.26 6.38 5.37
C VAL A 19 1.25 5.80 6.33
N SER A 20 1.35 4.50 6.63
CA SER A 20 0.50 3.85 7.63
C SER A 20 0.71 4.44 9.04
N ASN A 21 -0.24 4.18 9.95
CA ASN A 21 -0.09 4.41 11.38
C ASN A 21 -0.24 3.12 12.20
N GLU A 22 -0.14 1.95 11.57
CA GLU A 22 -0.35 0.64 12.19
C GLU A 22 0.98 0.03 12.67
N PRO A 23 1.37 0.19 13.95
CA PRO A 23 2.65 -0.31 14.45
C PRO A 23 2.72 -1.84 14.49
N HIS A 24 1.57 -2.53 14.52
CA HIS A 24 1.48 -3.98 14.69
C HIS A 24 1.38 -4.77 13.39
N PHE A 25 1.49 -4.12 12.22
CA PHE A 25 1.33 -4.82 10.93
C PHE A 25 2.32 -5.99 10.79
N ALA A 26 3.52 -5.89 11.37
CA ALA A 26 4.52 -6.95 11.32
C ALA A 26 4.01 -8.25 11.99
N GLU A 27 3.31 -8.13 13.11
CA GLU A 27 2.69 -9.29 13.77
C GLU A 27 1.57 -9.88 12.91
N ASN A 28 0.74 -9.06 12.25
CA ASN A 28 -0.24 -9.58 11.28
C ASN A 28 0.45 -10.35 10.14
N VAL A 29 1.52 -9.80 9.56
CA VAL A 29 2.26 -10.44 8.46
C VAL A 29 2.84 -11.81 8.87
N ARG A 30 3.29 -11.95 10.13
CA ARG A 30 3.84 -13.21 10.67
C ARG A 30 2.90 -14.40 10.49
N TRP A 31 1.61 -14.21 10.74
CA TRP A 31 0.60 -15.28 10.73
C TRP A 31 0.14 -15.69 9.32
N LEU A 32 0.32 -14.81 8.33
CA LEU A 32 -0.04 -15.10 6.96
C LEU A 32 0.95 -16.09 6.34
N ARG A 33 0.57 -16.75 5.25
CA ARG A 33 1.43 -17.65 4.46
C ARG A 33 1.21 -17.36 2.97
N PRO A 34 2.15 -17.74 2.08
CA PRO A 34 1.93 -17.57 0.64
C PRO A 34 0.68 -18.33 0.22
N THR A 35 -0.24 -17.63 -0.47
CA THR A 35 -1.49 -18.21 -0.97
C THR A 35 -1.59 -18.15 -2.49
N GLY A 36 -0.86 -17.24 -3.15
CA GLY A 36 -1.11 -16.93 -4.56
C GLY A 36 -2.45 -16.20 -4.75
N GLY A 37 -3.01 -16.32 -5.95
CA GLY A 37 -4.30 -15.73 -6.35
C GLY A 37 -4.34 -14.21 -6.21
N VAL A 38 -5.46 -13.66 -5.75
CA VAL A 38 -5.68 -12.21 -5.68
C VAL A 38 -5.62 -11.68 -4.25
N TYR A 39 -4.94 -10.56 -4.08
CA TYR A 39 -4.96 -9.72 -2.88
C TYR A 39 -5.80 -8.45 -3.12
N VAL A 40 -6.60 -8.04 -2.12
CA VAL A 40 -7.25 -6.73 -2.10
C VAL A 40 -6.86 -6.02 -0.81
N GLY A 41 -6.57 -4.72 -0.86
CA GLY A 41 -6.26 -3.95 0.35
C GLY A 41 -6.62 -2.48 0.25
N VAL A 42 -6.54 -1.76 1.38
CA VAL A 42 -6.76 -0.30 1.49
C VAL A 42 -5.50 0.41 1.96
N GLY A 43 -5.40 1.72 1.74
CA GLY A 43 -4.30 2.53 2.28
C GLY A 43 -2.97 2.32 1.55
N PRO A 44 -1.86 2.85 2.10
CA PRO A 44 -0.62 3.00 1.36
C PRO A 44 0.31 1.77 1.43
N GLU A 45 1.56 1.94 1.91
CA GLU A 45 2.68 1.01 1.71
C GLU A 45 2.60 -0.30 2.50
N GLN A 46 1.79 -0.37 3.57
CA GLN A 46 1.65 -1.61 4.35
C GLN A 46 1.11 -2.77 3.50
N ASN A 47 0.36 -2.44 2.44
CA ASN A 47 -0.05 -3.40 1.40
C ASN A 47 1.12 -4.17 0.82
N TYR A 48 2.27 -3.53 0.61
CA TYR A 48 3.43 -4.19 0.00
C TYR A 48 4.03 -5.27 0.89
N SER A 49 3.96 -5.12 2.22
CA SER A 49 4.40 -6.14 3.16
C SER A 49 3.46 -7.36 3.14
N TYR A 50 2.14 -7.13 3.06
CA TYR A 50 1.16 -8.19 2.87
C TYR A 50 1.34 -8.89 1.51
N ILE A 51 1.55 -8.13 0.42
CA ILE A 51 1.81 -8.66 -0.92
C ILE A 51 3.09 -9.50 -0.94
N ALA A 52 4.19 -9.00 -0.35
CA ALA A 52 5.44 -9.75 -0.25
C ALA A 52 5.27 -11.08 0.51
N ARG A 53 4.39 -11.11 1.52
CA ARG A 53 4.14 -12.30 2.33
C ARG A 53 3.20 -13.31 1.67
N LEU A 54 2.10 -12.82 1.09
CA LEU A 54 1.04 -13.63 0.49
C LEU A 54 1.38 -14.11 -0.92
N ARG A 55 2.32 -13.42 -1.58
CA ARG A 55 2.78 -13.70 -2.94
C ARG A 55 1.63 -13.82 -3.95
N PRO A 56 0.69 -12.85 -4.03
CA PRO A 56 -0.43 -12.93 -4.96
C PRO A 56 0.04 -12.82 -6.41
N ALA A 57 -0.71 -13.41 -7.34
CA ALA A 57 -0.52 -13.21 -8.77
C ALA A 57 -0.90 -11.76 -9.18
N MET A 58 -1.86 -11.17 -8.47
CA MET A 58 -2.37 -9.81 -8.69
C MET A 58 -2.88 -9.17 -7.39
N ALA A 59 -2.72 -7.86 -7.28
CA ALA A 59 -3.16 -7.07 -6.15
C ALA A 59 -3.99 -5.86 -6.59
N PHE A 60 -5.12 -5.62 -5.91
CA PHE A 60 -5.90 -4.41 -6.04
C PHE A 60 -5.79 -3.59 -4.75
N ILE A 61 -5.47 -2.32 -4.85
CA ILE A 61 -5.44 -1.42 -3.70
C ILE A 61 -6.56 -0.40 -3.89
N ILE A 62 -7.61 -0.52 -3.09
CA ILE A 62 -8.84 0.28 -3.17
C ILE A 62 -8.80 1.31 -2.05
N ASP A 63 -8.87 2.59 -2.41
CA ASP A 63 -8.95 3.69 -1.44
C ASP A 63 -9.95 4.74 -1.95
N ILE A 64 -10.66 5.41 -1.04
CA ILE A 64 -11.66 6.41 -1.38
C ILE A 64 -11.02 7.63 -2.09
N ARG A 65 -9.72 7.84 -1.89
CA ARG A 65 -8.96 8.99 -2.37
C ARG A 65 -8.26 8.74 -3.70
N ARG A 66 -8.34 9.73 -4.58
CA ARG A 66 -7.51 9.81 -5.80
C ARG A 66 -6.02 9.96 -5.46
N GLU A 67 -5.72 10.64 -4.37
CA GLU A 67 -4.38 10.91 -3.86
C GLU A 67 -3.66 9.61 -3.48
N ASN A 68 -4.37 8.65 -2.88
CA ASN A 68 -3.79 7.34 -2.55
C ASN A 68 -3.49 6.54 -3.82
N ARG A 69 -4.38 6.55 -4.82
CA ARG A 69 -4.08 5.96 -6.13
C ARG A 69 -2.81 6.55 -6.75
N ASN A 70 -2.67 7.88 -6.70
CA ASN A 70 -1.49 8.60 -7.18
C ASN A 70 -0.22 8.27 -6.39
N LEU A 71 -0.33 8.10 -5.07
CA LEU A 71 0.76 7.63 -4.21
C LEU A 71 1.24 6.23 -4.63
N HIS A 72 0.34 5.30 -4.97
CA HIS A 72 0.73 4.00 -5.50
C HIS A 72 1.40 4.07 -6.88
N LEU A 73 1.06 5.06 -7.71
CA LEU A 73 1.76 5.33 -8.97
C LEU A 73 3.18 5.88 -8.74
N LEU A 74 3.37 6.76 -7.74
CA LEU A 74 4.70 7.17 -7.29
C LEU A 74 5.53 5.95 -6.86
N TYR A 75 4.98 5.11 -5.97
CA TYR A 75 5.66 3.88 -5.54
C TYR A 75 6.00 2.97 -6.72
N LYS A 76 5.06 2.77 -7.65
CA LYS A 76 5.31 1.97 -8.86
C LYS A 76 6.53 2.46 -9.62
N ALA A 77 6.61 3.76 -9.91
CA ALA A 77 7.75 4.33 -10.61
C ALA A 77 9.06 4.10 -9.83
N LEU A 78 9.04 4.34 -8.51
CA LEU A 78 10.21 4.16 -7.66
C LEU A 78 10.66 2.69 -7.61
N PHE A 79 9.76 1.72 -7.44
CA PHE A 79 10.11 0.29 -7.49
C PHE A 79 10.75 -0.10 -8.82
N GLU A 80 10.19 0.37 -9.94
CA GLU A 80 10.70 0.05 -11.27
C GLU A 80 12.06 0.69 -11.59
N LEU A 81 12.32 1.87 -11.03
CA LEU A 81 13.58 2.59 -11.17
C LEU A 81 14.68 2.03 -10.23
N SER A 82 14.28 1.38 -9.15
CA SER A 82 15.19 0.93 -8.09
C SER A 82 15.83 -0.41 -8.42
N SER A 83 17.16 -0.54 -8.32
CA SER A 83 17.81 -1.84 -8.52
C SER A 83 17.48 -2.85 -7.41
N ASP A 84 17.53 -2.40 -6.16
CA ASP A 84 17.37 -3.18 -4.93
C ASP A 84 16.71 -2.33 -3.81
N ARG A 85 16.57 -2.91 -2.62
CA ARG A 85 15.98 -2.24 -1.45
C ARG A 85 16.66 -0.94 -1.05
N ALA A 86 18.00 -0.89 -1.09
CA ALA A 86 18.73 0.29 -0.69
C ALA A 86 18.58 1.40 -1.74
N ASP A 87 18.56 1.07 -3.03
CA ASP A 87 18.31 2.05 -4.10
C ASP A 87 16.91 2.65 -3.96
N PHE A 88 15.94 1.82 -3.60
CA PHE A 88 14.58 2.28 -3.33
C PHE A 88 14.51 3.29 -2.20
N VAL A 89 15.16 3.02 -1.06
CA VAL A 89 15.26 3.99 0.04
C VAL A 89 15.97 5.27 -0.42
N SER A 90 17.04 5.14 -1.22
CA SER A 90 17.74 6.28 -1.82
C SER A 90 16.80 7.18 -2.61
N ARG A 91 16.02 6.60 -3.52
CA ARG A 91 15.14 7.32 -4.44
C ARG A 91 13.93 7.91 -3.73
N LEU A 92 13.28 7.13 -2.86
CA LEU A 92 12.10 7.57 -2.11
C LEU A 92 12.38 8.83 -1.29
N PHE A 93 13.55 8.89 -0.63
CA PHE A 93 13.93 10.04 0.21
C PHE A 93 14.87 11.02 -0.50
N SER A 94 15.22 10.76 -1.77
CA SER A 94 16.20 11.51 -2.55
C SER A 94 17.48 11.82 -1.77
N ARG A 95 18.03 10.77 -1.17
CA ARG A 95 19.33 10.76 -0.48
C ARG A 95 20.34 10.03 -1.34
N LEU A 96 21.59 10.48 -1.35
CA LEU A 96 22.66 9.76 -2.04
C LEU A 96 22.86 8.37 -1.42
N ARG A 97 23.05 7.35 -2.25
CA ARG A 97 23.24 5.99 -1.75
C ARG A 97 24.56 5.86 -0.96
N PRO A 98 24.53 5.41 0.31
CA PRO A 98 25.75 5.13 1.06
C PRO A 98 26.61 4.10 0.33
N ALA A 99 27.92 4.35 0.26
CA ALA A 99 28.85 3.39 -0.30
C ALA A 99 28.87 2.09 0.53
N ARG A 100 29.11 0.96 -0.17
CA ARG A 100 29.35 -0.38 0.41
C ARG A 100 28.20 -0.94 1.26
N LEU A 101 26.94 -0.69 0.88
CA LEU A 101 25.80 -1.44 1.43
C LEU A 101 25.75 -2.83 0.79
N ALA A 102 25.88 -3.88 1.61
CA ALA A 102 25.76 -5.26 1.15
C ALA A 102 24.31 -5.57 0.73
N PRO A 103 24.08 -6.41 -0.29
CA PRO A 103 22.72 -6.84 -0.68
C PRO A 103 21.96 -7.54 0.47
N THR A 104 22.70 -8.16 1.40
CA THR A 104 22.17 -8.86 2.58
C THR A 104 22.01 -7.97 3.80
N ALA A 105 22.26 -6.66 3.70
CA ALA A 105 22.08 -5.73 4.80
C ALA A 105 20.64 -5.81 5.35
N SER A 106 20.51 -5.80 6.67
CA SER A 106 19.19 -5.75 7.30
C SER A 106 18.52 -4.41 7.01
N VAL A 107 17.19 -4.35 7.13
CA VAL A 107 16.46 -3.09 6.92
C VAL A 107 16.88 -2.01 7.92
N GLU A 108 17.20 -2.41 9.16
CA GLU A 108 17.74 -1.55 10.21
C GLU A 108 19.10 -0.99 9.80
N GLU A 109 19.99 -1.83 9.24
CA GLU A 109 21.27 -1.36 8.72
C GLU A 109 21.09 -0.38 7.55
N ILE A 110 20.19 -0.66 6.61
CA ILE A 110 19.90 0.26 5.49
C ILE A 110 19.55 1.64 6.05
N PHE A 111 18.54 1.74 6.93
CA PHE A 111 18.13 3.02 7.49
C PHE A 111 19.23 3.69 8.34
N ARG A 112 19.94 2.92 9.16
CA ARG A 112 21.09 3.42 9.94
C ARG A 112 22.17 4.03 9.07
N ARG A 113 22.44 3.46 7.88
CA ARG A 113 23.44 3.98 6.94
C ARG A 113 22.98 5.25 6.24
N TYR A 114 21.66 5.43 6.07
CA TYR A 114 21.08 6.65 5.50
C TYR A 114 20.91 7.79 6.52
N ASP A 115 21.02 7.54 7.83
CA ASP A 115 20.84 8.56 8.87
C ASP A 115 21.75 9.78 8.71
N GLY A 116 23.03 9.52 8.44
CA GLY A 116 24.02 10.58 8.23
C GLY A 116 23.98 11.22 6.84
N VAL A 117 23.05 10.81 5.96
CA VAL A 117 22.98 11.31 4.59
C VAL A 117 21.85 12.32 4.47
N ALA A 118 22.19 13.59 4.23
CA ALA A 118 21.21 14.64 3.95
C ALA A 118 20.43 14.35 2.67
N SER A 119 19.18 14.82 2.61
CA SER A 119 18.44 14.86 1.33
C SER A 119 19.14 15.81 0.35
N SER A 120 19.11 15.46 -0.93
CA SER A 120 19.75 16.22 -2.00
C SER A 120 18.70 16.79 -2.93
N ALA A 121 18.70 18.13 -3.08
CA ALA A 121 17.82 18.81 -4.01
C ALA A 121 18.06 18.36 -5.46
N GLU A 122 19.32 18.07 -5.82
CA GLU A 122 19.68 17.55 -7.13
C GLU A 122 19.10 16.15 -7.36
N GLU A 123 19.25 15.24 -6.37
CA GLU A 123 18.64 13.90 -6.44
C GLU A 123 17.12 13.99 -6.51
N TYR A 124 16.50 14.92 -5.77
CA TYR A 124 15.07 15.12 -5.78
C TYR A 124 14.57 15.56 -7.17
N SER A 125 15.17 16.60 -7.76
CA SER A 125 14.81 17.05 -9.10
C SER A 125 15.01 15.95 -10.15
N ARG A 126 16.12 15.20 -10.06
CA ARG A 126 16.40 14.08 -10.97
C ARG A 126 15.39 12.95 -10.83
N ASN A 127 15.11 12.51 -9.60
CA ASN A 127 14.15 11.44 -9.34
C ASN A 127 12.73 11.84 -9.72
N ALA A 128 12.33 13.10 -9.52
CA ALA A 128 11.00 13.58 -9.91
C ALA A 128 10.82 13.52 -11.43
N ALA A 129 11.82 13.97 -12.20
CA ALA A 129 11.82 13.85 -13.64
C ALA A 129 11.75 12.39 -14.10
N LEU A 130 12.53 11.49 -13.48
CA LEU A 130 12.50 10.05 -13.79
C LEU A 130 11.15 9.41 -13.46
N VAL A 131 10.49 9.81 -12.37
CA VAL A 131 9.14 9.34 -12.02
C VAL A 131 8.13 9.75 -13.10
N HIS A 132 8.16 11.01 -13.53
CA HIS A 132 7.27 11.50 -14.60
C HIS A 132 7.53 10.79 -15.92
N GLU A 133 8.80 10.70 -16.34
CA GLU A 133 9.20 9.97 -17.55
C GLU A 133 8.71 8.51 -17.50
N ARG A 134 8.91 7.85 -16.36
CA ARG A 134 8.50 6.46 -16.15
C ARG A 134 6.98 6.29 -16.30
N LEU A 135 6.19 7.17 -15.70
CA LEU A 135 4.72 7.05 -15.70
C LEU A 135 4.10 7.49 -17.02
N LEU A 136 4.56 8.61 -17.60
CA LEU A 136 3.97 9.20 -18.80
C LEU A 136 4.51 8.57 -20.08
N THR A 137 5.82 8.35 -20.16
CA THR A 137 6.47 7.90 -21.41
C THR A 137 6.64 6.40 -21.45
N ALA A 138 7.32 5.82 -20.44
CA ALA A 138 7.61 4.38 -20.46
C ALA A 138 6.36 3.51 -20.20
N ARG A 139 5.40 4.01 -19.39
CA ARG A 139 4.14 3.31 -19.09
C ARG A 139 2.93 3.85 -19.85
N GLY A 140 3.00 5.05 -20.43
CA GLY A 140 1.91 5.61 -21.22
C GLY A 140 0.64 5.89 -20.42
N PHE A 141 0.73 6.16 -19.12
CA PHE A 141 -0.46 6.42 -18.31
C PHE A 141 -1.06 7.79 -18.65
N PRO A 142 -2.38 7.88 -18.90
CA PRO A 142 -3.06 9.13 -19.26
C PRO A 142 -3.34 9.98 -18.00
N LEU A 143 -2.29 10.41 -17.32
CA LEU A 143 -2.39 11.18 -16.09
C LEU A 143 -2.71 12.65 -16.40
N SER A 144 -3.68 13.22 -15.70
CA SER A 144 -3.97 14.66 -15.77
C SER A 144 -2.92 15.46 -15.00
N GLN A 145 -2.85 16.79 -15.23
CA GLN A 145 -1.97 17.67 -14.46
C GLN A 145 -2.25 17.57 -12.94
N SER A 146 -3.52 17.47 -12.54
CA SER A 146 -3.88 17.31 -11.12
C SER A 146 -3.35 16.00 -10.52
N ASP A 147 -3.27 14.94 -11.33
CA ASP A 147 -2.69 13.67 -10.87
C ASP A 147 -1.17 13.79 -10.69
N LEU A 148 -0.48 14.49 -11.60
CA LEU A 148 0.95 14.78 -11.49
C LEU A 148 1.26 15.68 -10.29
N ASP A 149 0.49 16.74 -10.08
CA ASP A 149 0.64 17.63 -8.91
C ASP A 149 0.45 16.86 -7.59
N SER A 150 -0.45 15.87 -7.58
CA SER A 150 -0.65 14.99 -6.43
C SER A 150 0.53 14.05 -6.19
N ILE A 151 1.13 13.51 -7.25
CA ILE A 151 2.35 12.68 -7.18
C ILE A 151 3.52 13.52 -6.65
N ASP A 152 3.69 14.73 -7.17
CA ASP A 152 4.77 15.63 -6.78
C ASP A 152 4.64 16.08 -5.33
N ARG A 153 3.41 16.35 -4.86
CA ARG A 153 3.14 16.66 -3.45
C ARG A 153 3.53 15.50 -2.54
N ALA A 154 3.14 14.27 -2.88
CA ALA A 154 3.51 13.09 -2.09
C ALA A 154 5.04 12.90 -2.10
N PHE A 155 5.68 13.00 -3.26
CA PHE A 155 7.12 12.82 -3.36
C PHE A 155 7.90 13.94 -2.62
N LYS A 156 7.39 15.17 -2.66
CA LYS A 156 7.95 16.29 -1.89
C LYS A 156 7.89 16.03 -0.38
N ALA A 157 6.80 15.44 0.11
CA ALA A 157 6.68 15.08 1.53
C ALA A 157 7.74 14.05 1.94
N PHE A 158 7.93 12.96 1.15
CA PHE A 158 9.01 12.00 1.41
C PHE A 158 10.40 12.64 1.35
N TYR A 159 10.65 13.54 0.39
CA TYR A 159 11.91 14.28 0.32
C TYR A 159 12.16 15.18 1.54
N ALA A 160 11.14 15.92 1.98
CA ALA A 160 11.26 16.93 3.03
C ALA A 160 11.35 16.29 4.42
N ASP A 161 10.44 15.36 4.73
CA ASP A 161 10.33 14.74 6.05
C ASP A 161 11.26 13.51 6.18
N GLY A 162 11.71 12.96 5.06
CA GLY A 162 12.64 11.84 5.02
C GLY A 162 12.05 10.56 5.65
N PRO A 163 12.92 9.66 6.15
CA PRO A 163 12.49 8.44 6.84
C PRO A 163 11.61 8.68 8.07
N GLU A 164 11.58 9.91 8.61
CA GLU A 164 10.79 10.30 9.77
C GLU A 164 9.38 10.79 9.45
N ILE A 165 8.96 10.77 8.17
CA ILE A 165 7.58 11.07 7.77
C ILE A 165 6.57 10.19 8.55
N GLN A 166 5.45 10.80 8.97
CA GLN A 166 4.41 10.17 9.80
C GLN A 166 3.01 10.42 9.21
N PHE A 167 2.06 9.52 9.50
CA PHE A 167 0.68 9.59 9.02
C PHE A 167 0.00 10.94 9.29
N TRP A 168 0.24 11.54 10.46
CA TRP A 168 -0.44 12.77 10.92
C TRP A 168 0.25 14.07 10.45
N GLY A 169 1.36 13.98 9.70
CA GLY A 169 2.19 15.14 9.34
C GLY A 169 2.59 15.96 10.56
N SER A 170 2.41 17.29 10.51
CA SER A 170 2.70 18.22 11.62
C SER A 170 1.58 18.36 12.66
N ARG A 171 0.42 17.70 12.49
CA ARG A 171 -0.70 17.81 13.43
C ARG A 171 -0.37 17.14 14.78
N THR A 172 -0.60 17.84 15.88
CA THR A 172 -0.52 17.27 17.23
C THR A 172 -1.71 16.33 17.47
N VAL A 173 -1.46 15.03 17.46
CA VAL A 173 -2.46 14.00 17.78
C VAL A 173 -1.95 13.18 18.96
N HIS A 174 -2.82 12.92 19.93
CA HIS A 174 -2.55 11.98 21.02
C HIS A 174 -2.73 10.54 20.49
N GLY A 175 -1.63 9.82 20.27
CA GLY A 175 -1.66 8.44 19.77
C GLY A 175 -0.31 7.94 19.27
N VAL A 176 -0.26 6.70 18.79
CA VAL A 176 0.93 6.10 18.16
C VAL A 176 1.20 6.81 16.82
N ARG A 177 2.44 7.24 16.62
CA ARG A 177 2.90 7.98 15.42
C ARG A 177 4.16 7.32 14.86
N PRO A 178 4.06 6.08 14.34
CA PRO A 178 5.23 5.44 13.79
C PRO A 178 5.68 6.22 12.55
N SER A 179 6.98 6.48 12.43
CA SER A 179 7.55 6.99 11.18
C SER A 179 7.65 5.88 10.14
N TYR A 180 7.85 6.25 8.86
CA TYR A 180 8.12 5.28 7.80
C TYR A 180 9.26 4.33 8.18
N ARG A 181 10.36 4.86 8.75
CA ARG A 181 11.46 4.02 9.26
C ARG A 181 10.93 3.02 10.28
N GLN A 182 10.22 3.49 11.31
CA GLN A 182 9.72 2.63 12.38
C GLN A 182 8.80 1.52 11.85
N LEU A 183 7.96 1.82 10.84
CA LEU A 183 7.16 0.80 10.16
C LEU A 183 8.05 -0.19 9.41
N MET A 184 9.01 0.29 8.62
CA MET A 184 9.85 -0.59 7.80
C MET A 184 10.81 -1.45 8.62
N THR A 185 11.21 -1.00 9.81
CA THR A 185 12.04 -1.74 10.77
C THR A 185 11.23 -2.40 11.89
N ALA A 186 9.89 -2.40 11.81
CA ALA A 186 9.07 -3.05 12.82
C ALA A 186 9.30 -4.57 12.80
N GLN A 187 9.48 -5.12 13.99
CA GLN A 187 9.61 -6.55 14.22
C GLN A 187 8.29 -7.13 14.72
N ASP A 188 8.05 -8.40 14.40
CA ASP A 188 6.97 -9.16 15.02
C ASP A 188 7.31 -9.56 16.47
N LEU A 189 6.40 -10.26 17.16
CA LEU A 189 6.59 -10.62 18.57
C LEU A 189 7.70 -11.67 18.80
N ILE A 190 8.34 -12.20 17.76
CA ILE A 190 9.52 -13.08 17.87
C ILE A 190 10.81 -12.41 17.36
N GLY A 191 10.77 -11.11 17.07
CA GLY A 191 11.95 -10.33 16.69
C GLY A 191 12.29 -10.33 15.20
N GLU A 192 11.41 -10.84 14.34
CA GLU A 192 11.65 -10.92 12.90
C GLU A 192 11.08 -9.70 12.18
N SER A 193 11.86 -9.08 11.30
CA SER A 193 11.42 -7.95 10.46
C SER A 193 10.51 -8.46 9.33
N ARG A 194 9.33 -7.85 9.16
CA ARG A 194 8.27 -8.34 8.24
C ARG A 194 7.88 -7.39 7.13
N SER A 195 8.52 -6.22 7.03
CA SER A 195 8.24 -5.27 5.96
C SER A 195 8.67 -5.79 4.59
N PHE A 196 8.14 -5.21 3.50
CA PHE A 196 8.62 -5.53 2.15
C PHE A 196 10.10 -5.17 1.93
N LEU A 197 10.70 -4.32 2.79
CA LEU A 197 12.12 -4.00 2.81
C LEU A 197 12.95 -4.95 3.68
N ALA A 198 12.33 -5.91 4.39
CA ALA A 198 13.05 -6.81 5.28
C ALA A 198 14.03 -7.74 4.52
N THR A 199 13.65 -8.19 3.31
CA THR A 199 14.46 -9.11 2.50
C THR A 199 14.45 -8.73 1.03
N GLU A 200 15.54 -9.05 0.32
CA GLU A 200 15.63 -8.77 -1.12
C GLU A 200 14.61 -9.57 -1.94
N ASP A 201 14.29 -10.79 -1.52
CA ASP A 201 13.25 -11.63 -2.15
C ASP A 201 11.84 -11.01 -1.98
N GLY A 202 11.53 -10.46 -0.81
CA GLY A 202 10.28 -9.73 -0.59
C GLY A 202 10.17 -8.50 -1.49
N PHE A 203 11.22 -7.67 -1.51
CA PHE A 203 11.28 -6.46 -2.33
C PHE A 203 11.20 -6.77 -3.82
N SER A 204 12.02 -7.71 -4.30
CA SER A 204 12.08 -8.10 -5.72
C SER A 204 10.74 -8.64 -6.22
N PHE A 205 9.99 -9.34 -5.36
CA PHE A 205 8.64 -9.80 -5.71
C PHE A 205 7.64 -8.66 -5.88
N VAL A 206 7.62 -7.69 -4.96
CA VAL A 206 6.76 -6.50 -5.09
C VAL A 206 7.14 -5.68 -6.32
N LYS A 207 8.45 -5.51 -6.55
CA LYS A 207 8.99 -4.86 -7.75
C LYS A 207 8.55 -5.56 -9.03
N ASP A 208 8.61 -6.89 -9.08
CA ASP A 208 8.15 -7.67 -10.24
C ASP A 208 6.64 -7.49 -10.50
N LEU A 209 5.80 -7.50 -9.46
CA LEU A 209 4.38 -7.21 -9.62
C LEU A 209 4.13 -5.78 -10.13
N HIS A 210 4.87 -4.78 -9.65
CA HIS A 210 4.81 -3.43 -10.23
C HIS A 210 5.23 -3.46 -11.70
N TRP A 211 6.35 -4.11 -12.03
CA TRP A 211 6.87 -4.19 -13.40
C TRP A 211 5.86 -4.81 -14.38
N ARG A 212 5.16 -5.87 -13.95
CA ARG A 212 4.12 -6.56 -14.72
C ARG A 212 2.75 -5.85 -14.71
N ASN A 213 2.61 -4.68 -14.09
CA ASN A 213 1.35 -3.96 -13.91
C ASN A 213 0.29 -4.76 -13.12
N MET A 214 0.71 -5.60 -12.17
CA MET A 214 -0.16 -6.48 -11.37
C MET A 214 -0.46 -5.95 -9.97
N ILE A 215 -0.01 -4.73 -9.64
CA ILE A 215 -0.53 -3.94 -8.52
C ILE A 215 -1.36 -2.80 -9.11
N VAL A 216 -2.66 -2.82 -8.86
CA VAL A 216 -3.64 -1.94 -9.50
C VAL A 216 -4.29 -1.07 -8.43
N PRO A 217 -3.92 0.22 -8.35
CA PRO A 217 -4.64 1.13 -7.47
C PRO A 217 -5.99 1.50 -8.08
N VAL A 218 -7.04 1.54 -7.27
CA VAL A 218 -8.44 1.76 -7.67
C VAL A 218 -9.05 2.77 -6.70
N ILE A 219 -9.81 3.72 -7.23
CA ILE A 219 -10.58 4.66 -6.40
C ILE A 219 -11.91 3.99 -6.03
N GLY A 220 -12.20 3.87 -4.73
CA GLY A 220 -13.40 3.21 -4.23
C GLY A 220 -13.77 3.56 -2.79
N ASP A 221 -15.03 3.95 -2.59
CA ASP A 221 -15.70 3.96 -1.29
C ASP A 221 -16.11 2.53 -0.91
N PHE A 222 -15.73 2.10 0.29
CA PHE A 222 -16.08 0.78 0.80
C PHE A 222 -17.58 0.64 1.07
N GLY A 223 -18.26 1.73 1.36
CA GLY A 223 -19.72 1.81 1.40
C GLY A 223 -20.36 2.08 0.04
N GLY A 224 -19.56 2.24 -1.02
CA GLY A 224 -19.96 2.51 -2.39
C GLY A 224 -20.50 1.27 -3.12
N PRO A 225 -21.23 1.49 -4.24
CA PRO A 225 -21.84 0.41 -4.98
C PRO A 225 -20.88 -0.30 -5.95
N ASP A 226 -19.80 0.33 -6.39
CA ASP A 226 -19.15 -0.06 -7.64
C ASP A 226 -17.78 -0.72 -7.46
N ALA A 227 -16.79 -0.02 -6.91
CA ALA A 227 -15.38 -0.38 -7.07
C ALA A 227 -15.05 -1.82 -6.61
N ILE A 228 -15.49 -2.20 -5.40
CA ILE A 228 -15.26 -3.55 -4.86
C ILE A 228 -15.96 -4.63 -5.71
N ARG A 229 -17.18 -4.34 -6.20
CA ARG A 229 -17.93 -5.29 -7.04
C ARG A 229 -17.25 -5.46 -8.39
N ARG A 230 -16.83 -4.37 -9.03
CA ARG A 230 -16.11 -4.40 -10.32
C ARG A 230 -14.78 -5.14 -10.21
N VAL A 231 -14.05 -4.98 -9.10
CA VAL A 231 -12.87 -5.79 -8.82
C VAL A 231 -13.24 -7.28 -8.72
N GLY A 232 -14.30 -7.63 -7.97
CA GLY A 232 -14.79 -9.00 -7.90
C GLY A 232 -15.20 -9.58 -9.26
N ASP A 233 -15.85 -8.79 -10.11
CA ASP A 233 -16.24 -9.17 -11.48
C ASP A 233 -15.02 -9.41 -12.36
N TYR A 234 -14.03 -8.54 -12.31
CA TYR A 234 -12.75 -8.73 -13.00
C TYR A 234 -12.09 -10.04 -12.57
N VAL A 235 -12.00 -10.30 -11.26
CA VAL A 235 -11.40 -11.53 -10.73
C VAL A 235 -12.16 -12.78 -11.21
N ARG A 236 -13.51 -12.77 -11.21
CA ARG A 236 -14.31 -13.88 -11.77
C ARG A 236 -14.09 -14.08 -13.26
N GLN A 237 -14.03 -13.00 -14.05
CA GLN A 237 -13.80 -13.08 -15.49
C GLN A 237 -12.44 -13.72 -15.81
N HIS A 238 -11.45 -13.52 -14.94
CA HIS A 238 -10.11 -14.10 -15.06
C HIS A 238 -9.96 -15.46 -14.37
N ARG A 239 -11.06 -16.04 -13.87
CA ARG A 239 -11.12 -17.36 -13.22
C ARG A 239 -10.18 -17.51 -12.03
N ASP A 240 -9.97 -16.43 -11.28
CA ASP A 240 -9.17 -16.43 -10.06
C ASP A 240 -10.06 -16.18 -8.82
N VAL A 241 -9.48 -16.23 -7.63
CA VAL A 241 -10.15 -15.98 -6.36
C VAL A 241 -9.31 -15.10 -5.44
N ILE A 242 -10.00 -14.38 -4.56
CA ILE A 242 -9.40 -13.53 -3.53
C ILE A 242 -9.01 -14.41 -2.34
N HIS A 243 -7.73 -14.37 -1.98
CA HIS A 243 -7.19 -15.10 -0.83
C HIS A 243 -6.99 -14.23 0.41
N ALA A 244 -6.92 -12.92 0.23
CA ALA A 244 -6.81 -11.98 1.34
C ALA A 244 -7.44 -10.63 0.99
N PHE A 245 -8.15 -10.08 1.96
CA PHE A 245 -8.72 -8.74 1.91
C PHE A 245 -8.24 -7.96 3.14
N TYR A 246 -7.42 -6.93 2.94
CA TYR A 246 -6.99 -6.01 3.99
C TYR A 246 -7.92 -4.80 4.07
N GLY A 247 -8.68 -4.74 5.15
CA GLY A 247 -9.64 -3.67 5.41
C GLY A 247 -9.16 -2.63 6.43
N SER A 248 -7.99 -2.79 7.05
CA SER A 248 -7.53 -1.89 8.12
C SER A 248 -8.64 -1.68 9.18
N ASN A 249 -8.88 -0.44 9.59
CA ASN A 249 -9.97 -0.02 10.47
C ASN A 249 -11.11 0.69 9.72
N VAL A 250 -11.28 0.49 8.40
CA VAL A 250 -12.28 1.21 7.57
C VAL A 250 -13.68 1.17 8.17
N GLY A 251 -14.05 0.06 8.83
CA GLY A 251 -15.35 -0.12 9.45
C GLY A 251 -15.68 0.91 10.54
N VAL A 252 -14.69 1.55 11.15
CA VAL A 252 -14.87 2.63 12.14
C VAL A 252 -15.46 3.89 11.49
N TYR A 253 -15.18 4.09 10.20
CA TYR A 253 -15.60 5.29 9.46
C TYR A 253 -16.91 5.10 8.68
N LEU A 254 -17.48 3.91 8.67
CA LEU A 254 -18.70 3.61 7.92
C LEU A 254 -19.94 3.81 8.79
N SER A 255 -20.94 4.53 8.26
CA SER A 255 -22.29 4.52 8.82
C SER A 255 -22.90 3.11 8.79
N THR A 256 -23.92 2.83 9.60
CA THR A 256 -24.63 1.53 9.58
C THR A 256 -25.08 1.11 8.18
N ARG A 257 -25.55 2.07 7.37
CA ARG A 257 -25.95 1.84 5.97
C ARG A 257 -24.75 1.44 5.10
N GLN A 258 -23.63 2.17 5.22
CA GLN A 258 -22.39 1.85 4.49
C GLN A 258 -21.79 0.52 4.93
N THR A 259 -21.81 0.19 6.23
CA THR A 259 -21.36 -1.10 6.74
C THR A 259 -22.15 -2.26 6.13
N ARG A 260 -23.48 -2.14 6.02
CA ARG A 260 -24.31 -3.12 5.29
C ARG A 260 -23.93 -3.23 3.82
N ALA A 261 -23.75 -2.09 3.14
CA ALA A 261 -23.36 -2.07 1.73
C ALA A 261 -21.99 -2.73 1.50
N PHE A 262 -21.01 -2.44 2.36
CA PHE A 262 -19.69 -3.03 2.33
C PHE A 262 -19.74 -4.55 2.54
N CYS A 263 -20.52 -5.01 3.53
CA CYS A 263 -20.74 -6.43 3.77
C CYS A 263 -21.34 -7.15 2.55
N LYS A 264 -22.32 -6.55 1.88
CA LYS A 264 -22.87 -7.10 0.62
C LYS A 264 -21.84 -7.14 -0.51
N SER A 265 -20.96 -6.15 -0.58
CA SER A 265 -19.84 -6.16 -1.53
C SER A 265 -18.87 -7.29 -1.23
N LEU A 266 -18.49 -7.50 0.04
CA LEU A 266 -17.62 -8.59 0.47
C LEU A 266 -18.22 -9.98 0.21
N GLU A 267 -19.51 -10.15 0.48
CA GLU A 267 -20.23 -11.41 0.26
C GLU A 267 -20.28 -11.79 -1.22
N ALA A 268 -20.37 -10.81 -2.10
CA ALA A 268 -20.38 -11.04 -3.54
C ALA A 268 -19.02 -11.48 -4.08
N LEU A 269 -17.90 -11.18 -3.41
CA LEU A 269 -16.56 -11.41 -3.96
C LEU A 269 -16.28 -12.91 -4.24
N PRO A 270 -15.55 -13.24 -5.32
CA PRO A 270 -15.05 -14.59 -5.53
C PRO A 270 -13.90 -14.89 -4.56
N ALA A 271 -14.21 -15.26 -3.32
CA ALA A 271 -13.20 -15.52 -2.30
C ALA A 271 -12.92 -17.02 -2.12
N ALA A 272 -11.66 -17.37 -1.84
CA ALA A 272 -11.31 -18.73 -1.44
C ALA A 272 -11.98 -19.08 -0.09
N PRO A 273 -12.34 -20.36 0.17
CA PRO A 273 -12.95 -20.76 1.45
C PRO A 273 -12.12 -20.39 2.69
N GLY A 274 -10.80 -20.34 2.56
CA GLY A 274 -9.85 -19.95 3.60
C GLY A 274 -9.35 -18.51 3.50
N ALA A 275 -10.04 -17.63 2.77
CA ALA A 275 -9.58 -16.26 2.56
C ALA A 275 -9.47 -15.49 3.88
N TRP A 276 -8.39 -14.71 4.01
CA TRP A 276 -8.15 -13.84 5.16
C TRP A 276 -8.90 -12.52 5.03
N PHE A 277 -9.43 -12.02 6.14
CA PHE A 277 -9.77 -10.61 6.33
C PHE A 277 -8.81 -10.02 7.36
N ILE A 278 -8.00 -9.07 6.94
CA ILE A 278 -6.92 -8.45 7.70
C ILE A 278 -7.42 -7.09 8.19
N GLU A 279 -7.49 -6.90 9.51
CA GLU A 279 -7.83 -5.63 10.17
C GLU A 279 -6.54 -4.91 10.61
N SER A 280 -6.64 -3.71 11.18
CA SER A 280 -5.45 -2.94 11.61
C SER A 280 -4.58 -3.71 12.61
N ASP A 281 -5.21 -4.36 13.58
CA ASP A 281 -4.53 -5.01 14.71
C ASP A 281 -4.93 -6.48 14.89
N SER A 282 -5.63 -7.08 13.91
CA SER A 282 -6.05 -8.47 14.01
C SER A 282 -6.25 -9.16 12.66
N LEU A 283 -6.32 -10.49 12.69
CA LEU A 283 -6.62 -11.35 11.56
C LEU A 283 -7.83 -12.21 11.86
N ARG A 284 -8.68 -12.42 10.86
CA ARG A 284 -9.78 -13.38 10.91
C ARG A 284 -10.05 -13.95 9.52
N SER A 285 -10.82 -15.04 9.44
CA SER A 285 -11.31 -15.49 8.13
C SER A 285 -12.36 -14.51 7.57
N LEU A 286 -12.44 -14.39 6.25
CA LEU A 286 -13.47 -13.60 5.58
C LEU A 286 -14.88 -14.10 5.95
N THR A 287 -15.08 -15.41 6.06
CA THR A 287 -16.34 -15.99 6.55
C THR A 287 -16.67 -15.55 7.97
N SER A 288 -15.67 -15.44 8.86
CA SER A 288 -15.88 -14.88 10.19
C SER A 288 -16.32 -13.42 10.08
N LYS A 289 -15.64 -12.60 9.25
CA LYS A 289 -16.01 -11.19 9.02
C LYS A 289 -17.47 -11.05 8.55
N LEU A 290 -17.89 -11.85 7.57
CA LEU A 290 -19.25 -11.85 7.04
C LEU A 290 -20.29 -12.20 8.11
N ARG A 291 -20.00 -13.15 9.01
CA ARG A 291 -20.90 -13.47 10.13
C ARG A 291 -21.08 -12.33 11.14
N SER A 292 -20.13 -11.39 11.22
CA SER A 292 -20.26 -10.19 12.06
C SER A 292 -20.94 -9.02 11.36
N CYS A 293 -21.37 -9.18 10.11
CA CYS A 293 -22.10 -8.14 9.39
C CYS A 293 -23.48 -7.90 10.02
N PRO A 294 -23.94 -6.64 10.09
CA PRO A 294 -25.27 -6.32 10.58
C PRO A 294 -26.32 -6.98 9.66
N PRO A 295 -27.43 -7.49 10.23
CA PRO A 295 -28.49 -8.07 9.43
C PRO A 295 -29.12 -7.02 8.50
N ASP A 296 -29.75 -7.51 7.43
CA ASP A 296 -30.58 -6.67 6.57
C ASP A 296 -31.68 -5.99 7.40
N ALA A 297 -32.00 -4.74 7.03
CA ALA A 297 -33.16 -4.07 7.61
C ALA A 297 -34.42 -4.84 7.19
N LYS A 298 -35.27 -5.17 8.17
CA LYS A 298 -36.63 -5.65 7.92
C LYS A 298 -37.48 -4.56 7.30
#